data_AF-A0A562M811-F1
#
_entry.id   AF-A0A562M811-F1
#
_cell.length_a   1.000
_cell.length_b   1.000
_cell.length_c   1.000
_cell.angle_alpha   90.00
_cell.angle_beta   90.00
_cell.angle_gamma   90.00
#
_symmetry.space_group_name_H-M   'P 1'
#
loop_
_entity.id
_entity.type
_entity.pdbx_description
1 polymer ?
#
loop_
_entity_poly.entity_id
_entity_poly.type
_entity_poly.pdbx_seq_one_letter_code
_entity_poly.pdbx_strand_id
1 'polypeptide(L)'
;MKRIYSILSFLFVGLLLTRCTKTEELALLPADKILEYKVTNLPNDEVIYGAIDNEANTITVYVPYYYGLLVIDPSITLSNGASIAEEILPVKTDEKNQTYTVKSATGTTRTYSLKIELQSTPSFEATFASTSSISLTKGPGAGFPAINGTFMHTNPSLVSIALINQETKERFKMATPNSLKVSVIGYQLSYTGTERENRIPSDIKAGTYDVEVTNINHTITLANPLKITYRQPDVIVSLSGLNLAKNKDWTIKANLDKVILDPTAVIMTLNGKDYPLTIKSYNRTEMTVSLPTNLPIGTFDNLQIKFQFKDWADVVKTQLSPSTITES
;
A
#
# COMPACT_ATOMS: atom_id res chain seq x y z
N MET A 1 -17.04 -84.82 81.62
CA MET A 1 -16.13 -83.66 81.72
C MET A 1 -15.73 -83.29 80.29
N LYS A 2 -16.34 -82.30 79.61
CA LYS A 2 -15.96 -80.86 79.58
C LYS A 2 -14.43 -80.69 79.39
N ARG A 3 -13.86 -79.92 78.45
CA ARG A 3 -14.33 -78.94 77.46
C ARG A 3 -13.05 -78.40 76.76
N ILE A 4 -13.20 -77.76 75.59
CA ILE A 4 -12.34 -76.68 75.04
C ILE A 4 -11.00 -77.09 74.38
N TYR A 5 -10.97 -77.05 73.04
CA TYR A 5 -9.90 -76.40 72.26
C TYR A 5 -10.49 -75.90 70.93
N SER A 6 -11.10 -74.72 70.99
CA SER A 6 -11.29 -73.83 69.84
C SER A 6 -10.84 -72.47 70.35
N ILE A 7 -9.80 -71.92 69.72
CA ILE A 7 -9.27 -70.55 69.70
C ILE A 7 -7.78 -70.71 69.32
N LEU A 8 -7.53 -70.98 68.05
CA LEU A 8 -6.22 -70.84 67.42
C LEU A 8 -6.45 -70.20 66.04
N SER A 9 -7.09 -69.03 66.03
CA SER A 9 -7.49 -68.37 64.76
C SER A 9 -7.51 -66.84 64.82
N PHE A 10 -6.86 -66.20 65.80
CA PHE A 10 -7.00 -64.74 65.96
C PHE A 10 -5.71 -63.97 66.29
N LEU A 11 -4.54 -64.44 65.86
CA LEU A 11 -3.30 -63.67 66.08
C LEU A 11 -2.41 -63.45 64.84
N PHE A 12 -2.91 -63.73 63.63
CA PHE A 12 -2.10 -63.55 62.40
C PHE A 12 -2.86 -62.97 61.20
N VAL A 13 -3.90 -62.16 61.44
CA VAL A 13 -4.69 -61.49 60.38
C VAL A 13 -4.65 -59.95 60.48
N GLY A 14 -3.96 -59.39 61.49
CA GLY A 14 -3.98 -57.95 61.77
C GLY A 14 -2.88 -57.09 61.12
N LEU A 15 -1.95 -57.66 60.36
CA LEU A 15 -0.70 -56.96 59.99
C LEU A 15 -0.39 -56.86 58.48
N LEU A 16 -1.36 -57.15 57.60
CA LEU A 16 -1.12 -57.18 56.14
C LEU A 16 -1.98 -56.23 55.28
N LEU A 17 -2.65 -55.22 55.86
CA LEU A 17 -3.50 -54.29 55.09
C LEU A 17 -3.16 -52.81 55.28
N THR A 18 -1.88 -52.47 55.29
CA THR A 18 -1.45 -51.09 54.98
C THR A 18 -0.70 -51.08 53.64
N ARG A 19 -1.42 -51.37 52.55
CA ARG A 19 -0.98 -50.94 51.22
C ARG A 19 -1.08 -49.42 51.17
N CYS A 20 0.03 -48.77 51.45
CA CYS A 20 0.23 -47.36 51.13
C CYS A 20 0.31 -47.25 49.60
N THR A 21 -0.83 -47.11 48.92
CA THR A 21 -0.84 -46.61 47.54
C THR A 21 -0.53 -45.13 47.61
N LYS A 22 0.76 -44.79 47.60
CA LYS A 22 1.20 -43.44 47.29
C LYS A 22 0.87 -43.21 45.81
N THR A 23 -0.34 -42.74 45.56
CA THR A 23 -0.74 -42.26 44.24
C THR A 23 0.09 -41.01 44.00
N GLU A 24 1.16 -41.14 43.20
CA GLU A 24 1.86 -39.96 42.73
C GLU A 24 0.91 -39.24 41.78
N GLU A 25 0.40 -38.10 42.24
CA GLU A 25 -0.36 -37.17 41.41
C GLU A 25 0.57 -36.72 40.29
N LEU A 26 0.27 -37.14 39.06
CA LEU A 26 1.00 -36.67 37.89
C LEU A 26 0.96 -35.15 37.90
N ALA A 27 2.13 -34.51 37.78
CA ALA A 27 2.21 -33.07 37.71
C ALA A 27 1.22 -32.56 36.65
N LEU A 28 0.30 -31.69 37.06
CA LEU A 28 -0.66 -31.07 36.15
C LEU A 28 0.14 -30.42 35.01
N LEU A 29 -0.14 -30.87 33.78
CA LEU A 29 0.41 -30.21 32.60
C LEU A 29 -0.02 -28.73 32.66
N PRO A 30 0.88 -27.78 32.31
CA PRO A 30 0.53 -26.36 32.37
C PRO A 30 -0.71 -26.10 31.50
N ALA A 31 -1.79 -25.66 32.14
CA ALA A 31 -3.11 -25.48 31.53
C ALA A 31 -3.29 -24.09 30.91
N ASP A 32 -2.20 -23.35 30.73
CA ASP A 32 -2.12 -21.98 30.21
C ASP A 32 -1.49 -21.93 28.81
N LYS A 33 -1.49 -23.06 28.08
CA LYS A 33 -0.79 -23.17 26.79
C LYS A 33 -1.70 -23.08 25.58
N ILE A 34 -1.17 -22.49 24.51
CA ILE A 34 -1.67 -22.68 23.14
C ILE A 34 -1.18 -24.03 22.63
N LEU A 35 -2.11 -24.85 22.13
CA LEU A 35 -1.83 -26.17 21.56
C LEU A 35 -1.73 -26.13 20.04
N GLU A 36 -2.50 -25.26 19.40
CA GLU A 36 -2.54 -25.13 17.95
C GLU A 36 -2.83 -23.69 17.55
N TYR A 37 -2.20 -23.25 16.48
CA TYR A 37 -2.49 -21.99 15.81
C TYR A 37 -2.60 -22.26 14.31
N LYS A 38 -3.68 -21.79 13.69
CA LYS A 38 -3.95 -21.93 12.26
C LYS A 38 -4.31 -20.58 11.65
N VAL A 39 -3.93 -20.39 10.39
CA VAL A 39 -4.50 -19.36 9.50
C VAL A 39 -5.52 -20.06 8.60
N THR A 40 -6.77 -19.60 8.62
CA THR A 40 -7.90 -20.30 7.97
C THR A 40 -8.50 -19.56 6.77
N ASN A 41 -8.04 -18.36 6.44
CA ASN A 41 -8.54 -17.57 5.30
C ASN A 41 -7.83 -17.89 3.98
N LEU A 42 -7.58 -19.17 3.71
CA LEU A 42 -6.96 -19.62 2.47
C LEU A 42 -8.00 -20.23 1.51
N PRO A 43 -7.73 -20.25 0.20
CA PRO A 43 -8.56 -20.97 -0.76
C PRO A 43 -8.64 -22.47 -0.46
N ASN A 44 -9.72 -23.12 -0.91
CA ASN A 44 -9.89 -24.58 -0.88
C ASN A 44 -9.76 -25.22 0.52
N ASP A 45 -10.15 -24.51 1.57
CA ASP A 45 -10.08 -24.96 2.97
C ASP A 45 -8.65 -25.35 3.44
N GLU A 46 -7.63 -24.83 2.75
CA GLU A 46 -6.24 -24.98 3.20
C GLU A 46 -6.01 -24.21 4.50
N VAL A 47 -5.00 -24.62 5.26
CA VAL A 47 -4.57 -23.93 6.48
C VAL A 47 -3.06 -23.79 6.54
N ILE A 48 -2.57 -22.67 7.07
CA ILE A 48 -1.16 -22.54 7.47
C ILE A 48 -1.09 -22.77 8.98
N TYR A 49 -0.25 -23.70 9.40
CA TYR A 49 0.01 -23.95 10.82
C TYR A 49 1.09 -23.01 11.35
N GLY A 50 0.84 -22.43 12.52
CA GLY A 50 1.85 -21.70 13.29
C GLY A 50 2.72 -22.64 14.11
N ALA A 51 4.03 -22.42 14.09
CA ALA A 51 4.97 -23.07 14.99
C ALA A 51 4.90 -22.42 16.38
N ILE A 52 4.53 -23.19 17.39
CA ILE A 52 4.37 -22.69 18.77
C ILE A 52 5.59 -23.10 19.60
N ASP A 53 6.24 -22.11 20.21
CA ASP A 53 7.25 -22.30 21.23
C ASP A 53 6.66 -21.89 22.59
N ASN A 54 6.37 -22.89 23.42
CA ASN A 54 5.79 -22.70 24.74
C ASN A 54 6.81 -22.27 25.81
N GLU A 55 8.10 -22.39 25.55
CA GLU A 55 9.16 -21.93 26.46
C GLU A 55 9.46 -20.46 26.22
N ALA A 56 9.58 -20.07 24.94
CA ALA A 56 9.76 -18.67 24.54
C ALA A 56 8.45 -17.86 24.51
N ASN A 57 7.29 -18.53 24.62
CA ASN A 57 5.97 -17.94 24.43
C ASN A 57 5.84 -17.22 23.08
N THR A 58 6.17 -17.91 21.99
CA THR A 58 6.06 -17.35 20.64
C THR A 58 5.24 -18.25 19.72
N ILE A 59 4.62 -17.63 18.73
CA ILE A 59 3.94 -18.29 17.62
C ILE A 59 4.58 -17.75 16.35
N THR A 60 5.19 -18.59 15.54
CA THR A 60 5.76 -18.20 14.24
C THR A 60 4.91 -18.75 13.11
N VAL A 61 4.39 -17.88 12.26
CA VAL A 61 3.58 -18.24 11.10
C VAL A 61 4.37 -17.92 9.83
N TYR A 62 4.67 -18.94 9.04
CA TYR A 62 5.29 -18.76 7.73
C TYR A 62 4.21 -18.65 6.67
N VAL A 63 4.01 -17.45 6.12
CA VAL A 63 2.95 -17.18 5.15
C VAL A 63 3.54 -17.27 3.74
N PRO A 64 3.15 -18.25 2.91
CA PRO A 64 3.66 -18.36 1.56
C PRO A 64 3.25 -17.17 0.68
N TYR A 65 4.20 -16.62 -0.08
CA TYR A 65 3.98 -15.41 -0.88
C TYR A 65 2.86 -15.55 -1.92
N TYR A 66 2.65 -16.76 -2.45
CA TYR A 66 1.74 -17.00 -3.57
C TYR A 66 0.27 -16.86 -3.17
N TYR A 67 -0.07 -16.90 -1.88
CA TYR A 67 -1.42 -16.58 -1.42
C TYR A 67 -1.72 -15.07 -1.46
N GLY A 68 -0.69 -14.21 -1.47
CA GLY A 68 -0.85 -12.76 -1.57
C GLY A 68 -1.65 -12.11 -0.43
N LEU A 69 -1.65 -12.71 0.76
CA LEU A 69 -2.46 -12.30 1.91
C LEU A 69 -2.01 -10.94 2.48
N LEU A 70 -2.97 -10.05 2.72
CA LEU A 70 -2.78 -8.81 3.48
C LEU A 70 -3.14 -8.97 4.95
N VAL A 71 -4.01 -9.93 5.26
CA VAL A 71 -4.43 -10.29 6.61
C VAL A 71 -4.48 -11.81 6.74
N ILE A 72 -4.29 -12.30 7.96
CA ILE A 72 -4.50 -13.70 8.34
C ILE A 72 -5.66 -13.79 9.33
N ASP A 73 -6.49 -14.83 9.20
CA ASP A 73 -7.57 -15.12 10.15
C ASP A 73 -7.13 -16.25 11.08
N PRO A 74 -6.85 -15.94 12.37
CA PRO A 74 -6.34 -16.93 13.31
C PRO A 74 -7.44 -17.86 13.83
N SER A 75 -7.11 -19.14 13.97
CA SER A 75 -7.86 -20.11 14.77
C SER A 75 -6.91 -20.75 15.79
N ILE A 76 -7.27 -20.69 17.07
CA ILE A 76 -6.37 -21.03 18.18
C ILE A 76 -7.03 -22.10 19.06
N THR A 77 -6.34 -23.23 19.21
CA THR A 77 -6.74 -24.30 20.13
C THR A 77 -5.91 -24.17 21.41
N LEU A 78 -6.58 -24.19 22.56
CA LEU A 78 -5.95 -24.03 23.87
C LEU A 78 -5.96 -25.32 24.67
N SER A 79 -5.20 -25.31 25.76
CA SER A 79 -5.28 -26.32 26.82
C SER A 79 -6.70 -26.41 27.41
N ASN A 80 -7.06 -27.59 27.91
CA ASN A 80 -8.41 -27.83 28.43
C ASN A 80 -8.79 -26.85 29.55
N GLY A 81 -9.97 -26.24 29.44
CA GLY A 81 -10.47 -25.24 30.38
C GLY A 81 -9.79 -23.87 30.32
N ALA A 82 -8.85 -23.65 29.39
CA ALA A 82 -8.24 -22.36 29.17
C ALA A 82 -9.09 -21.47 28.24
N SER A 83 -8.89 -20.16 28.30
CA SER A 83 -9.53 -19.18 27.41
C SER A 83 -8.52 -18.14 26.92
N ILE A 84 -8.77 -17.54 25.76
CA ILE A 84 -8.06 -16.32 25.34
C ILE A 84 -8.75 -15.12 26.00
N ALA A 85 -7.97 -14.15 26.48
CA ALA A 85 -8.47 -12.96 27.18
C ALA A 85 -9.08 -11.93 26.22
N GLU A 86 -8.50 -11.80 25.03
CA GLU A 86 -8.95 -10.89 23.97
C GLU A 86 -9.83 -11.58 22.90
N GLU A 87 -10.51 -10.76 22.10
CA GLU A 87 -11.18 -11.24 20.89
C GLU A 87 -10.15 -11.60 19.81
N ILE A 88 -10.38 -12.72 19.12
CA ILE A 88 -9.51 -13.14 18.01
C ILE A 88 -9.98 -12.42 16.73
N LEU A 89 -9.24 -11.38 16.35
CA LEU A 89 -9.50 -10.59 15.14
C LEU A 89 -8.52 -10.96 14.01
N PRO A 90 -8.87 -10.67 12.74
CA PRO A 90 -7.93 -10.73 11.63
C PRO A 90 -6.68 -9.87 11.89
N VAL A 91 -5.51 -10.40 11.59
CA VAL A 91 -4.21 -9.76 11.84
C VAL A 91 -3.57 -9.38 10.52
N LYS A 92 -3.08 -8.15 10.36
CA LYS A 92 -2.35 -7.75 9.15
C LYS A 92 -1.03 -8.51 9.06
N THR A 93 -0.63 -8.92 7.85
CA THR A 93 0.60 -9.69 7.63
C THR A 93 1.89 -8.90 7.91
N ASP A 94 1.80 -7.57 8.01
CA ASP A 94 2.89 -6.67 8.40
C ASP A 94 2.88 -6.29 9.90
N GLU A 95 1.90 -6.74 10.68
CA GLU A 95 1.82 -6.49 12.13
C GLU A 95 3.02 -7.11 12.87
N LYS A 96 3.58 -6.38 13.83
CA LYS A 96 4.79 -6.77 14.58
C LYS A 96 4.55 -6.93 16.09
N ASN A 97 3.44 -6.42 16.61
CA ASN A 97 3.17 -6.34 18.05
C ASN A 97 1.94 -7.16 18.48
N GLN A 98 1.40 -8.01 17.61
CA GLN A 98 0.26 -8.85 17.97
C GLN A 98 0.66 -9.87 19.05
N THR A 99 -0.16 -9.96 20.09
CA THR A 99 0.00 -10.94 21.17
C THR A 99 -1.29 -11.70 21.45
N TYR A 100 -1.18 -12.88 22.06
CA TYR A 100 -2.32 -13.61 22.59
C TYR A 100 -2.15 -13.99 24.06
N THR A 101 -3.11 -13.65 24.92
CA THR A 101 -3.06 -13.96 26.36
C THR A 101 -3.99 -15.11 26.70
N VAL A 102 -3.41 -16.24 27.07
CA VAL A 102 -4.12 -17.43 27.56
C VAL A 102 -4.31 -17.33 29.06
N LYS A 103 -5.55 -17.54 29.52
CA LYS A 103 -5.90 -17.67 30.93
C LYS A 103 -6.28 -19.12 31.22
N SER A 104 -5.58 -19.77 32.13
CA SER A 104 -5.92 -21.12 32.59
C SER A 104 -7.22 -21.12 33.41
N ALA A 105 -7.82 -22.30 33.58
CA ALA A 105 -8.93 -22.50 34.50
C ALA A 105 -8.60 -22.10 35.96
N THR A 106 -7.33 -22.16 36.35
CA THR A 106 -6.82 -21.77 37.68
C THR A 106 -6.49 -20.28 37.78
N GLY A 107 -6.69 -19.50 36.72
CA GLY A 107 -6.48 -18.06 36.68
C GLY A 107 -5.04 -17.61 36.40
N THR A 108 -4.11 -18.54 36.15
CA THR A 108 -2.76 -18.18 35.68
C THR A 108 -2.80 -17.70 34.24
N THR A 109 -1.95 -16.74 33.89
CA THR A 109 -1.92 -16.15 32.56
C THR A 109 -0.58 -16.37 31.88
N ARG A 110 -0.61 -16.59 30.56
CA ARG A 110 0.56 -16.66 29.69
C ARG A 110 0.30 -15.87 28.41
N THR A 111 1.24 -14.98 28.06
CA THR A 111 1.13 -14.15 26.85
C THR A 111 2.12 -14.63 25.80
N TYR A 112 1.61 -14.89 24.60
CA TYR A 112 2.38 -15.29 23.43
C TYR A 112 2.55 -14.12 22.46
N SER A 113 3.73 -13.94 21.88
CA SER A 113 3.95 -13.01 20.77
C SER A 113 3.79 -13.71 19.43
N LEU A 114 3.04 -13.11 18.51
CA LEU A 114 2.87 -13.59 17.14
C LEU A 114 3.95 -12.98 16.24
N LYS A 115 4.69 -13.85 15.54
CA LYS A 115 5.68 -13.50 14.52
C LYS A 115 5.18 -13.98 13.17
N ILE A 116 4.91 -13.05 12.27
CA ILE A 116 4.50 -13.35 10.89
C ILE A 116 5.72 -13.21 9.98
N GLU A 117 6.10 -14.32 9.34
CA GLU A 117 7.19 -14.41 8.37
C GLU A 117 6.61 -14.61 6.97
N LEU A 118 6.53 -13.53 6.20
CA LEU A 118 6.19 -13.60 4.78
C LEU A 118 7.34 -14.29 4.04
N GLN A 119 7.05 -15.42 3.42
CA GLN A 119 8.05 -16.18 2.68
C GLN A 119 8.46 -15.47 1.38
N SER A 120 9.69 -15.74 0.97
CA SER A 120 10.31 -15.31 -0.29
C SER A 120 9.74 -15.93 -1.56
N THR A 121 9.60 -15.20 -2.67
CA THR A 121 9.87 -15.81 -3.97
C THR A 121 11.31 -16.34 -4.00
N PRO A 122 11.64 -17.46 -4.65
CA PRO A 122 13.03 -17.92 -4.71
C PRO A 122 13.98 -16.93 -5.39
N SER A 123 13.48 -16.20 -6.39
CA SER A 123 14.19 -15.16 -7.12
C SER A 123 13.21 -14.08 -7.59
N PHE A 124 13.72 -12.87 -7.81
CA PHE A 124 12.97 -11.79 -8.42
C PHE A 124 13.79 -11.15 -9.53
N GLU A 125 13.23 -11.18 -10.74
CA GLU A 125 13.76 -10.51 -11.91
C GLU A 125 12.69 -9.56 -12.46
N ALA A 126 13.11 -8.37 -12.89
CA ALA A 126 12.22 -7.45 -13.57
C ALA A 126 12.98 -6.57 -14.58
N THR A 127 12.26 -6.14 -15.59
CA THR A 127 12.74 -5.23 -16.65
C THR A 127 11.59 -4.40 -17.17
N PHE A 128 11.87 -3.24 -17.78
CA PHE A 128 10.84 -2.50 -18.48
C PHE A 128 10.26 -3.33 -19.63
N ALA A 129 8.94 -3.21 -19.84
CA ALA A 129 8.26 -3.88 -20.94
C ALA A 129 8.71 -3.38 -22.33
N SER A 130 9.27 -2.17 -22.39
CA SER A 130 9.96 -1.64 -23.55
C SER A 130 11.17 -0.83 -23.10
N THR A 131 12.32 -1.07 -23.73
CA THR A 131 13.59 -0.39 -23.45
C THR A 131 13.89 0.71 -24.47
N SER A 132 12.95 1.04 -25.36
CA SER A 132 13.15 2.11 -26.34
C SER A 132 13.34 3.47 -25.65
N SER A 133 14.15 4.35 -26.24
CA SER A 133 14.40 5.69 -25.70
C SER A 133 13.11 6.52 -25.54
N ILE A 134 12.12 6.32 -26.41
CA ILE A 134 10.82 7.01 -26.33
C ILE A 134 10.00 6.49 -25.14
N SER A 135 10.05 5.18 -24.89
CA SER A 135 9.38 4.57 -23.73
C SER A 135 10.00 5.02 -22.42
N LEU A 136 11.33 5.18 -22.37
CA LEU A 136 12.07 5.50 -21.15
C LEU A 136 12.38 6.99 -20.97
N THR A 137 12.02 7.86 -21.92
CA THR A 137 12.09 9.32 -21.77
C THR A 137 10.71 9.88 -21.48
N LYS A 138 10.46 10.24 -20.22
CA LYS A 138 9.16 10.72 -19.72
C LYS A 138 9.25 12.16 -19.23
N GLY A 139 8.09 12.78 -19.04
CA GLY A 139 7.98 14.05 -18.34
C GLY A 139 7.39 13.85 -16.94
N PRO A 140 7.52 14.84 -16.05
CA PRO A 140 6.74 14.87 -14.82
C PRO A 140 5.24 14.76 -15.11
N GLY A 141 4.51 14.01 -14.30
CA GLY A 141 3.09 13.74 -14.52
C GLY A 141 2.78 12.78 -15.68
N ALA A 142 3.78 12.25 -16.41
CA ALA A 142 3.54 11.29 -17.48
C ALA A 142 3.23 9.88 -16.94
N GLY A 143 2.60 9.05 -17.77
CA GLY A 143 2.40 7.63 -17.46
C GLY A 143 3.73 6.91 -17.25
N PHE A 144 3.79 6.10 -16.19
CA PHE A 144 4.96 5.28 -15.87
C PHE A 144 5.02 4.04 -16.78
N PRO A 145 6.20 3.68 -17.36
CA PRO A 145 6.31 2.50 -18.22
C PRO A 145 5.97 1.20 -17.48
N ALA A 146 5.30 0.28 -18.15
CA ALA A 146 5.05 -1.05 -17.59
C ALA A 146 6.36 -1.82 -17.35
N ILE A 147 6.36 -2.69 -16.35
CA ILE A 147 7.49 -3.54 -15.96
C ILE A 147 7.05 -4.99 -16.08
N ASN A 148 7.83 -5.82 -16.77
CA ASN A 148 7.65 -7.26 -16.75
C ASN A 148 8.57 -7.87 -15.69
N GLY A 149 8.16 -8.96 -15.07
CA GLY A 149 8.98 -9.66 -14.09
C GLY A 149 8.40 -10.98 -13.63
N THR A 150 9.16 -11.67 -12.80
CA THR A 150 8.77 -12.99 -12.29
C THR A 150 7.68 -12.92 -11.24
N PHE A 151 7.54 -11.82 -10.48
CA PHE A 151 6.55 -11.44 -9.42
C PHE A 151 5.87 -12.57 -8.61
N MET A 152 5.29 -13.58 -9.26
CA MET A 152 4.74 -14.84 -8.71
C MET A 152 3.50 -14.66 -7.85
N HIS A 153 2.84 -13.52 -7.98
CA HIS A 153 1.52 -13.20 -7.46
C HIS A 153 0.87 -12.12 -8.32
N THR A 154 -0.41 -11.84 -8.11
CA THR A 154 -1.16 -10.79 -8.83
C THR A 154 -1.64 -9.66 -7.93
N ASN A 155 -1.22 -9.63 -6.66
CA ASN A 155 -1.53 -8.53 -5.74
C ASN A 155 -0.53 -7.37 -5.95
N PRO A 156 -0.93 -6.24 -6.57
CA PRO A 156 0.00 -5.15 -6.84
C PRO A 156 0.40 -4.37 -5.58
N SER A 157 -0.36 -4.50 -4.48
CA SER A 157 -0.05 -3.85 -3.20
C SER A 157 1.19 -4.42 -2.51
N LEU A 158 1.66 -5.60 -2.94
CA LEU A 158 2.92 -6.20 -2.48
C LEU A 158 4.15 -5.71 -3.27
N VAL A 159 3.93 -4.80 -4.23
CA VAL A 159 4.97 -4.23 -5.07
C VAL A 159 5.10 -2.74 -4.79
N SER A 160 6.33 -2.24 -4.68
CA SER A 160 6.59 -0.80 -4.62
C SER A 160 7.69 -0.39 -5.58
N ILE A 161 7.63 0.87 -6.04
CA ILE A 161 8.58 1.46 -6.97
C ILE A 161 9.15 2.74 -6.36
N ALA A 162 10.47 2.91 -6.44
CA ALA A 162 11.15 4.16 -6.14
C ALA A 162 11.99 4.63 -7.34
N LEU A 163 11.98 5.93 -7.58
CA LEU A 163 12.84 6.60 -8.56
C LEU A 163 13.96 7.31 -7.81
N ILE A 164 15.21 6.97 -8.12
CA ILE A 164 16.38 7.52 -7.43
C ILE A 164 17.18 8.33 -8.44
N ASN A 165 17.27 9.64 -8.24
CA ASN A 165 18.05 10.49 -9.13
C ASN A 165 19.52 10.09 -9.08
N GLN A 166 20.12 9.80 -10.24
CA GLN A 166 21.49 9.30 -10.30
C GLN A 166 22.54 10.30 -9.82
N GLU A 167 22.28 11.61 -9.99
CA GLU A 167 23.18 12.70 -9.62
C GLU A 167 22.96 13.14 -8.17
N THR A 168 21.72 13.49 -7.82
CA THR A 168 21.41 14.08 -6.50
C THR A 168 21.15 13.04 -5.41
N LYS A 169 20.93 11.77 -5.79
CA LYS A 169 20.45 10.68 -4.92
C LYS A 169 19.10 10.93 -4.26
N GLU A 170 18.37 11.96 -4.70
CA GLU A 170 17.00 12.24 -4.26
C GLU A 170 16.08 11.07 -4.64
N ARG A 171 15.33 10.56 -3.66
CA ARG A 171 14.46 9.38 -3.80
C ARG A 171 13.00 9.80 -3.83
N PHE A 172 12.29 9.43 -4.89
CA PHE A 172 10.86 9.63 -5.05
C PHE A 172 10.15 8.29 -4.94
N LYS A 173 9.25 8.17 -3.96
CA LYS A 173 8.37 7.01 -3.85
C LYS A 173 7.20 7.19 -4.82
N MET A 174 6.96 6.21 -5.70
CA MET A 174 5.75 6.17 -6.51
C MET A 174 4.53 5.77 -5.66
N ALA A 175 3.32 6.08 -6.12
CA ALA A 175 2.12 5.49 -5.53
C ALA A 175 2.16 3.96 -5.62
N THR A 176 1.29 3.27 -4.88
CA THR A 176 1.15 1.83 -5.04
C THR A 176 0.65 1.52 -6.46
N PRO A 177 1.30 0.63 -7.22
CA PRO A 177 0.77 0.19 -8.51
C PRO A 177 -0.65 -0.34 -8.37
N ASN A 178 -1.50 -0.08 -9.36
CA ASN A 178 -2.90 -0.51 -9.33
C ASN A 178 -3.19 -1.71 -10.23
N SER A 179 -2.17 -2.26 -10.89
CA SER A 179 -2.32 -3.39 -11.80
C SER A 179 -1.09 -4.30 -11.82
N LEU A 180 -1.30 -5.58 -11.55
CA LEU A 180 -0.32 -6.65 -11.75
C LEU A 180 -1.05 -7.86 -12.34
N LYS A 181 -0.72 -8.21 -13.59
CA LYS A 181 -1.44 -9.24 -14.35
C LYS A 181 -0.48 -10.30 -14.90
N VAL A 182 -0.98 -11.52 -15.05
CA VAL A 182 -0.27 -12.56 -15.82
C VAL A 182 -0.23 -12.14 -17.30
N SER A 183 0.92 -12.35 -17.92
CA SER A 183 1.21 -12.04 -19.32
C SER A 183 1.94 -13.23 -19.98
N VAL A 184 2.14 -13.16 -21.29
CA VAL A 184 2.85 -14.22 -22.05
C VAL A 184 4.33 -14.40 -21.64
N ILE A 185 4.93 -13.42 -20.98
CA ILE A 185 6.36 -13.40 -20.58
C ILE A 185 6.54 -13.37 -19.06
N GLY A 186 5.55 -13.85 -18.31
CA GLY A 186 5.54 -13.81 -16.83
C GLY A 186 4.45 -12.87 -16.34
N TYR A 187 4.79 -11.89 -15.51
CA TYR A 187 3.82 -10.93 -14.98
C TYR A 187 4.14 -9.52 -15.47
N GLN A 188 3.11 -8.70 -15.64
CA GLN A 188 3.24 -7.31 -16.04
C GLN A 188 2.61 -6.40 -14.98
N LEU A 189 3.46 -5.53 -14.41
CA LEU A 189 3.11 -4.46 -13.49
C LEU A 189 2.87 -3.17 -14.27
N SER A 190 1.80 -2.46 -13.96
CA SER A 190 1.50 -1.16 -14.57
C SER A 190 0.66 -0.26 -13.65
N TYR A 191 0.65 1.03 -13.99
CA TYR A 191 -0.38 1.96 -13.53
C TYR A 191 -1.40 2.14 -14.65
N THR A 192 -2.67 1.91 -14.33
CA THR A 192 -3.81 2.11 -15.22
C THR A 192 -4.58 3.36 -14.79
N GLY A 193 -5.38 3.90 -15.71
CA GLY A 193 -6.15 5.12 -15.47
C GLY A 193 -5.41 6.40 -15.84
N THR A 194 -6.01 7.55 -15.50
CA THR A 194 -5.47 8.87 -15.84
C THR A 194 -5.26 9.77 -14.63
N GLU A 195 -5.56 9.28 -13.43
CA GLU A 195 -5.43 9.98 -12.17
C GLU A 195 -3.96 10.36 -11.90
N ARG A 196 -3.74 11.49 -11.21
CA ARG A 196 -2.39 12.07 -11.05
C ARG A 196 -1.50 11.25 -10.15
N GLU A 197 -2.08 10.57 -9.16
CA GLU A 197 -1.40 9.65 -8.25
C GLU A 197 -0.85 8.41 -8.97
N ASN A 198 -1.48 8.00 -10.07
CA ASN A 198 -1.08 6.83 -10.87
C ASN A 198 0.04 7.15 -11.88
N ARG A 199 0.70 8.31 -11.74
CA ARG A 199 1.64 8.86 -12.71
C ARG A 199 2.96 9.21 -12.04
N ILE A 200 3.97 9.48 -12.85
CA ILE A 200 5.25 10.00 -12.34
C ILE A 200 4.97 11.29 -11.56
N PRO A 201 5.50 11.47 -10.33
CA PRO A 201 5.26 12.65 -9.50
C PRO A 201 5.45 13.94 -10.29
N SER A 202 4.53 14.90 -10.15
CA SER A 202 4.56 16.14 -10.94
C SER A 202 5.68 17.10 -10.50
N ASP A 203 6.19 16.93 -9.29
CA ASP A 203 7.30 17.68 -8.69
C ASP A 203 8.68 17.08 -8.96
N ILE A 204 8.75 15.89 -9.57
CA ILE A 204 10.03 15.30 -9.96
C ILE A 204 10.81 16.25 -10.88
N LYS A 205 12.11 16.33 -10.65
CA LYS A 205 13.00 17.18 -11.45
C LYS A 205 13.45 16.45 -12.72
N ALA A 206 13.87 17.21 -13.72
CA ALA A 206 14.54 16.61 -14.88
C ALA A 206 15.85 15.95 -14.42
N GLY A 207 16.17 14.81 -15.03
CA GLY A 207 17.33 14.01 -14.66
C GLY A 207 17.21 12.56 -15.11
N THR A 208 18.24 11.76 -14.83
CA THR A 208 18.23 10.32 -15.04
C THR A 208 18.02 9.61 -13.71
N TYR A 209 17.11 8.65 -13.68
CA TYR A 209 16.65 7.99 -12.47
C TYR A 209 16.85 6.48 -12.56
N ASP A 210 17.53 5.92 -11.56
CA ASP A 210 17.48 4.48 -11.30
C ASP A 210 16.08 4.12 -10.83
N VAL A 211 15.57 2.98 -11.30
CA VAL A 211 14.24 2.49 -10.92
C VAL A 211 14.41 1.26 -10.04
N GLU A 212 14.10 1.44 -8.77
CA GLU A 212 14.10 0.39 -7.77
C GLU A 212 12.70 -0.23 -7.70
N VAL A 213 12.61 -1.55 -7.82
CA VAL A 213 11.38 -2.31 -7.69
C VAL A 213 11.54 -3.25 -6.51
N THR A 214 10.64 -3.14 -5.55
CA THR A 214 10.56 -4.07 -4.43
C THR A 214 9.34 -4.96 -4.59
N ASN A 215 9.57 -6.27 -4.59
CA ASN A 215 8.56 -7.32 -4.60
C ASN A 215 8.71 -8.14 -3.32
N ILE A 216 7.81 -7.94 -2.35
CA ILE A 216 7.89 -8.56 -1.02
C ILE A 216 9.24 -8.22 -0.36
N ASN A 217 10.16 -9.19 -0.19
CA ASN A 217 11.47 -8.95 0.43
C ASN A 217 12.62 -8.80 -0.58
N HIS A 218 12.33 -8.88 -1.89
CA HIS A 218 13.32 -8.69 -2.94
C HIS A 218 13.27 -7.26 -3.44
N THR A 219 14.42 -6.60 -3.45
CA THR A 219 14.59 -5.30 -4.06
C THR A 219 15.64 -5.40 -5.15
N ILE A 220 15.30 -4.93 -6.35
CA ILE A 220 16.24 -4.84 -7.47
C ILE A 220 16.20 -3.44 -8.08
N THR A 221 17.31 -3.04 -8.69
CA THR A 221 17.35 -1.89 -9.59
C THR A 221 17.26 -2.38 -11.02
N LEU A 222 16.33 -1.82 -11.80
CA LEU A 222 16.19 -2.16 -13.22
C LEU A 222 17.47 -1.77 -14.00
N ALA A 223 17.86 -2.60 -14.95
CA ALA A 223 19.10 -2.40 -15.73
C ALA A 223 19.10 -1.11 -16.57
N ASN A 224 17.92 -0.63 -17.00
CA ASN A 224 17.78 0.60 -17.76
C ASN A 224 17.20 1.69 -16.86
N PRO A 225 17.76 2.91 -16.84
CA PRO A 225 17.19 4.01 -16.07
C PRO A 225 16.01 4.67 -16.79
N LEU A 226 15.22 5.43 -16.05
CA LEU A 226 14.19 6.32 -16.57
C LEU A 226 14.76 7.73 -16.72
N LYS A 227 14.65 8.33 -17.91
CA LYS A 227 15.02 9.72 -18.14
C LYS A 227 13.80 10.62 -17.99
N ILE A 228 13.87 11.60 -17.10
CA ILE A 228 12.87 12.64 -16.93
C ILE A 228 13.34 13.91 -17.62
N THR A 229 12.50 14.46 -18.50
CA THR A 229 12.73 15.72 -19.21
C THR A 229 11.51 16.61 -19.08
N TYR A 230 11.71 17.90 -18.84
CA TYR A 230 10.64 18.87 -19.02
C TYR A 230 10.21 18.94 -20.48
N ARG A 231 8.91 19.12 -20.69
CA ARG A 231 8.26 19.22 -22.01
C ARG A 231 7.44 20.50 -22.03
N GLN A 232 7.11 20.99 -23.23
CA GLN A 232 6.25 22.16 -23.43
C GLN A 232 5.05 22.12 -22.45
N PRO A 233 4.99 23.06 -21.49
CA PRO A 233 3.87 23.20 -20.57
C PRO A 233 2.56 23.34 -21.35
N ASP A 234 1.49 22.84 -20.76
CA ASP A 234 0.15 23.01 -21.29
C ASP A 234 -0.85 22.95 -20.12
N VAL A 235 -2.02 23.56 -20.32
CA VAL A 235 -3.07 23.70 -19.32
C VAL A 235 -4.43 23.25 -19.86
N ILE A 236 -5.30 22.83 -18.94
CA ILE A 236 -6.67 22.45 -19.22
C ILE A 236 -7.53 23.69 -19.14
N VAL A 237 -8.13 24.04 -20.26
CA VAL A 237 -9.17 25.06 -20.38
C VAL A 237 -10.31 24.40 -21.16
N SER A 238 -11.52 24.40 -20.61
CA SER A 238 -12.72 23.94 -21.34
C SER A 238 -12.79 24.65 -22.68
N LEU A 239 -13.09 23.96 -23.78
CA LEU A 239 -13.33 24.59 -25.08
C LEU A 239 -14.83 24.89 -25.30
N SER A 240 -15.69 24.36 -24.43
CA SER A 240 -17.15 24.49 -24.49
C SER A 240 -17.66 25.78 -23.84
N GLY A 241 -16.81 26.80 -23.72
CA GLY A 241 -17.12 28.03 -23.01
C GLY A 241 -16.65 27.98 -21.56
N LEU A 242 -16.29 29.17 -21.05
CA LEU A 242 -15.92 29.41 -19.67
C LEU A 242 -17.01 30.18 -18.95
N ASN A 243 -17.22 29.86 -17.67
CA ASN A 243 -18.06 30.62 -16.77
C ASN A 243 -17.16 31.16 -15.66
N LEU A 244 -16.82 32.45 -15.73
CA LEU A 244 -15.90 33.11 -14.82
C LEU A 244 -16.61 34.25 -14.09
N ALA A 245 -16.22 34.51 -12.84
CA ALA A 245 -16.69 35.66 -12.08
C ALA A 245 -15.50 36.57 -11.76
N LYS A 246 -15.64 37.88 -11.97
CA LYS A 246 -14.54 38.84 -11.77
C LYS A 246 -14.01 38.87 -10.34
N ASN A 247 -14.89 38.67 -9.36
CA ASN A 247 -14.53 38.68 -7.94
C ASN A 247 -14.05 37.31 -7.41
N LYS A 248 -13.93 36.29 -8.28
CA LYS A 248 -13.43 34.96 -7.91
C LYS A 248 -12.12 34.67 -8.62
N ASP A 249 -11.26 33.98 -7.88
CA ASP A 249 -10.05 33.42 -8.46
C ASP A 249 -10.40 32.24 -9.37
N TRP A 250 -9.70 32.16 -10.49
CA TRP A 250 -9.81 31.06 -11.43
C TRP A 250 -8.62 30.12 -11.27
N THR A 251 -8.90 28.88 -10.90
CA THR A 251 -7.88 27.81 -10.85
C THR A 251 -7.80 27.10 -12.20
N ILE A 252 -6.59 27.06 -12.74
CA ILE A 252 -6.26 26.46 -14.04
C ILE A 252 -5.32 25.29 -13.79
N LYS A 253 -5.72 24.11 -14.26
CA LYS A 253 -4.95 22.87 -14.05
C LYS A 253 -3.98 22.65 -15.21
N ALA A 254 -2.81 22.08 -14.94
CA ALA A 254 -1.93 21.56 -15.98
C ALA A 254 -2.64 20.45 -16.76
N ASN A 255 -2.33 20.32 -18.05
CA ASN A 255 -2.81 19.21 -18.87
C ASN A 255 -2.24 17.87 -18.38
N LEU A 256 -2.86 16.76 -18.80
CA LEU A 256 -2.38 15.41 -18.54
C LEU A 256 -0.98 15.25 -19.13
N ASP A 257 -0.08 14.55 -18.44
CA ASP A 257 1.33 14.35 -18.83
C ASP A 257 2.17 15.64 -18.96
N LYS A 258 1.65 16.75 -18.44
CA LYS A 258 2.27 18.08 -18.46
C LYS A 258 2.29 18.67 -17.06
N VAL A 259 3.18 19.64 -16.88
CA VAL A 259 3.30 20.43 -15.66
C VAL A 259 3.43 21.90 -16.00
N ILE A 260 3.05 22.74 -15.06
CA ILE A 260 3.30 24.18 -15.11
C ILE A 260 4.75 24.44 -14.73
N LEU A 261 5.47 25.15 -15.60
CA LEU A 261 6.87 25.55 -15.43
C LEU A 261 6.95 27.06 -15.56
N ASP A 262 7.25 27.75 -14.45
CA ASP A 262 7.57 29.19 -14.42
C ASP A 262 6.64 30.05 -15.31
N PRO A 263 5.32 30.07 -15.04
CA PRO A 263 4.39 30.87 -15.81
C PRO A 263 4.71 32.36 -15.62
N THR A 264 4.80 33.09 -16.72
CA THR A 264 5.19 34.51 -16.74
C THR A 264 4.01 35.43 -17.02
N ALA A 265 3.02 34.97 -17.80
CA ALA A 265 1.81 35.74 -18.08
C ALA A 265 0.62 34.85 -18.44
N VAL A 266 -0.57 35.36 -18.13
CA VAL A 266 -1.86 34.83 -18.60
C VAL A 266 -2.63 36.00 -19.17
N ILE A 267 -3.01 35.93 -20.43
CA ILE A 267 -3.63 37.04 -21.16
C ILE A 267 -4.93 36.55 -21.75
N MET A 268 -6.03 37.20 -21.41
CA MET A 268 -7.34 36.95 -22.00
C MET A 268 -7.59 37.99 -23.09
N THR A 269 -7.94 37.56 -24.29
CA THR A 269 -8.27 38.44 -25.41
C THR A 269 -9.77 38.37 -25.67
N LEU A 270 -10.46 39.51 -25.52
CA LEU A 270 -11.89 39.67 -25.80
C LEU A 270 -12.06 40.70 -26.91
N ASN A 271 -12.73 40.33 -28.00
CA ASN A 271 -12.97 41.21 -29.15
C ASN A 271 -11.70 41.94 -29.65
N GLY A 272 -10.57 41.24 -29.67
CA GLY A 272 -9.27 41.78 -30.11
C GLY A 272 -8.54 42.65 -29.09
N LYS A 273 -9.06 42.82 -27.88
CA LYS A 273 -8.40 43.56 -26.80
C LYS A 273 -7.86 42.60 -25.74
N ASP A 274 -6.60 42.81 -25.37
CA ASP A 274 -5.89 42.01 -24.37
C ASP A 274 -6.14 42.52 -22.94
N TYR A 275 -6.36 41.57 -22.03
CA TYR A 275 -6.57 41.77 -20.61
C TYR A 275 -5.61 40.84 -19.87
N PRO A 276 -4.51 41.37 -19.30
CA PRO A 276 -3.60 40.56 -18.50
C PRO A 276 -4.29 40.15 -17.19
N LEU A 277 -4.22 38.86 -16.88
CA LEU A 277 -4.66 38.29 -15.61
C LEU A 277 -3.47 38.25 -14.64
N THR A 278 -3.76 38.43 -13.36
CA THR A 278 -2.72 38.37 -12.31
C THR A 278 -2.55 36.93 -11.86
N ILE A 279 -1.34 36.37 -12.01
CA ILE A 279 -0.98 35.08 -11.42
C ILE A 279 -0.77 35.30 -9.92
N LYS A 280 -1.61 34.68 -9.09
CA LYS A 280 -1.50 34.77 -7.62
C LYS A 280 -0.56 33.72 -7.05
N SER A 281 -0.65 32.50 -7.57
CA SER A 281 0.17 31.37 -7.14
C SER A 281 0.20 30.31 -8.23
N TYR A 282 1.21 29.44 -8.19
CA TYR A 282 1.24 28.22 -8.98
C TYR A 282 2.06 27.14 -8.27
N ASN A 283 1.74 25.90 -8.63
CA ASN A 283 2.59 24.74 -8.41
C ASN A 283 2.67 23.96 -9.74
N ARG A 284 3.24 22.74 -9.72
CA ARG A 284 3.41 21.94 -10.95
C ARG A 284 2.10 21.47 -11.58
N THR A 285 1.02 21.43 -10.83
CA THR A 285 -0.27 20.84 -11.25
C THR A 285 -1.36 21.87 -11.49
N GLU A 286 -1.26 23.06 -10.91
CA GLU A 286 -2.25 24.12 -11.06
C GLU A 286 -1.66 25.51 -10.83
N MET A 287 -2.35 26.52 -11.36
CA MET A 287 -2.10 27.93 -11.08
C MET A 287 -3.42 28.63 -10.79
N THR A 288 -3.37 29.63 -9.92
CA THR A 288 -4.51 30.45 -9.55
C THR A 288 -4.29 31.85 -10.10
N VAL A 289 -5.29 32.36 -10.84
CA VAL A 289 -5.26 33.69 -11.44
C VAL A 289 -6.48 34.50 -11.01
N SER A 290 -6.33 35.82 -10.96
CA SER A 290 -7.46 36.74 -10.79
C SER A 290 -7.70 37.57 -12.04
N LEU A 291 -8.97 37.82 -12.33
CA LEU A 291 -9.41 38.64 -13.45
C LEU A 291 -9.19 40.14 -13.13
N PRO A 292 -8.79 40.97 -14.11
CA PRO A 292 -8.59 42.40 -13.87
C PRO A 292 -9.93 43.13 -13.70
N THR A 293 -9.94 44.21 -12.91
CA THR A 293 -11.15 44.97 -12.58
C THR A 293 -11.80 45.65 -13.80
N ASN A 294 -11.01 45.95 -14.83
CA ASN A 294 -11.46 46.55 -16.08
C ASN A 294 -11.96 45.52 -17.12
N LEU A 295 -11.98 44.23 -16.79
CA LEU A 295 -12.54 43.20 -17.67
C LEU A 295 -14.06 43.42 -17.84
N PRO A 296 -14.57 43.45 -19.08
CA PRO A 296 -15.99 43.62 -19.35
C PRO A 296 -16.77 42.36 -18.92
N ILE A 297 -17.97 42.57 -18.42
CA ILE A 297 -18.94 41.51 -18.12
C ILE A 297 -19.82 41.23 -19.35
N GLY A 298 -20.35 40.02 -19.45
CA GLY A 298 -21.23 39.60 -20.55
C GLY A 298 -20.83 38.25 -21.14
N THR A 299 -21.36 37.98 -22.33
CA THR A 299 -21.07 36.77 -23.11
C THR A 299 -20.21 37.13 -24.31
N PHE A 300 -19.12 36.39 -24.50
CA PHE A 300 -18.12 36.65 -25.51
C PHE A 300 -17.89 35.43 -26.38
N ASP A 301 -17.99 35.62 -27.69
CA ASP A 301 -17.61 34.62 -28.68
C ASP A 301 -16.09 34.69 -28.93
N ASN A 302 -15.49 33.56 -29.33
CA ASN A 302 -14.08 33.45 -29.73
C ASN A 302 -13.09 33.99 -28.67
N LEU A 303 -13.42 33.87 -27.38
CA LEU A 303 -12.51 34.21 -26.28
C LEU A 303 -11.21 33.42 -26.44
N GLN A 304 -10.07 34.12 -26.42
CA GLN A 304 -8.76 33.48 -26.44
C GLN A 304 -8.05 33.69 -25.11
N ILE A 305 -7.32 32.67 -24.66
CA ILE A 305 -6.41 32.79 -23.53
C ILE A 305 -5.04 32.34 -23.97
N LYS A 306 -4.06 33.21 -23.77
CA LYS A 306 -2.65 32.98 -24.03
C LYS A 306 -1.92 32.78 -22.71
N PHE A 307 -1.17 31.69 -22.62
CA PHE A 307 -0.33 31.32 -21.49
C PHE A 307 1.12 31.40 -21.90
N GLN A 308 1.91 32.16 -21.14
CA GLN A 308 3.33 32.31 -21.37
C GLN A 308 4.09 31.65 -20.22
N PHE A 309 5.13 30.90 -20.58
CA PHE A 309 6.00 30.19 -19.66
C PHE A 309 7.44 30.54 -20.00
N LYS A 310 8.30 30.70 -18.99
CA LYS A 310 9.69 31.07 -19.21
C LYS A 310 10.40 30.04 -20.10
N ASP A 311 11.09 30.50 -21.14
CA ASP A 311 11.87 29.67 -22.08
C ASP A 311 11.05 28.65 -22.91
N TRP A 312 9.72 28.82 -22.98
CA TRP A 312 8.82 27.97 -23.76
C TRP A 312 7.99 28.78 -24.76
N ALA A 313 7.42 28.10 -25.75
CA ALA A 313 6.49 28.73 -26.67
C ALA A 313 5.17 29.05 -25.95
N ASP A 314 4.51 30.11 -26.42
CA ASP A 314 3.18 30.49 -25.94
C ASP A 314 2.16 29.39 -26.23
N VAL A 315 1.28 29.13 -25.26
CA VAL A 315 0.13 28.23 -25.42
C VAL A 315 -1.12 29.07 -25.57
N VAL A 316 -1.82 28.93 -26.69
CA VAL A 316 -3.07 29.66 -26.96
C VAL A 316 -4.25 28.69 -26.94
N LYS A 317 -5.29 29.04 -26.19
CA LYS A 317 -6.56 28.30 -26.12
C LYS A 317 -7.68 29.20 -26.63
N THR A 318 -8.35 28.78 -27.70
CA THR A 318 -9.49 29.48 -28.30
C THR A 318 -10.77 28.75 -27.94
N GLN A 319 -11.72 29.46 -27.32
CA GLN A 319 -13.03 28.92 -27.00
C GLN A 319 -13.84 28.65 -28.27
N LEU A 320 -14.47 27.48 -28.35
CA LEU A 320 -15.34 27.10 -29.47
C LEU A 320 -16.81 27.45 -29.21
N SER A 321 -17.18 27.62 -27.93
CA SER A 321 -18.50 28.09 -27.51
C SER A 321 -18.38 29.42 -26.77
N PRO A 322 -19.48 30.20 -26.69
CA PRO A 322 -19.49 31.46 -25.96
C PRO A 322 -19.07 31.27 -24.50
N SER A 323 -18.29 32.22 -23.97
CA SER A 323 -17.90 32.27 -22.57
C SER A 323 -18.59 33.41 -21.85
N THR A 324 -19.02 33.19 -20.62
CA THR A 324 -19.71 34.18 -19.79
C THR A 324 -18.80 34.66 -18.66
N ILE A 325 -18.73 35.98 -18.50
CA ILE A 325 -18.05 36.67 -17.41
C ILE A 325 -19.08 37.44 -16.60
N THR A 326 -19.22 37.12 -15.32
CA THR A 326 -20.12 37.78 -14.37
C THR A 326 -19.35 38.62 -13.35
N GLU A 327 -20.08 39.44 -12.59
CA GLU A 327 -19.49 40.17 -11.47
C GLU A 327 -19.21 39.24 -10.26
N SER A 328 -20.11 38.28 -10.00
CA SER A 328 -20.06 37.28 -8.92
C SER A 328 -20.50 35.87 -9.31
#